data_AF-A0A843HFC6-F1
#
_entry.id   AF-A0A843HFC6-F1
#
_cell.length_a   1.000
_cell.length_b   1.000
_cell.length_c   1.000
_cell.angle_alpha   90.00
_cell.angle_beta   90.00
_cell.angle_gamma   90.00
#
_symmetry.space_group_name_H-M   'P 1'
#
loop_
_entity.id
_entity.type
_entity.pdbx_description
1 polymer ?
#
loop_
_entity_poly.entity_id
_entity_poly.type
_entity_poly.pdbx_seq_one_letter_code
_entity_poly.pdbx_strand_id
1 'polypeptide(L)'
;MAKESLITRTVTTTIADVYCVDIDSKEGFNTDVILPGKYKSDEALFKAVQKSVDTPNVKALSIESKREETAIRAVKESWFIDNSFIITRGSKNTATEEAENL
;
A
#
# COMPACT_ATOMS: atom_id res chain seq x y z
N MET A 1 18.04 16.48 24.53
CA MET A 1 17.76 15.47 23.48
C MET A 1 17.18 16.22 22.30
N ALA A 2 17.85 16.20 21.14
CA ALA A 2 17.33 16.87 19.95
C ALA A 2 16.06 16.14 19.48
N LYS A 3 14.97 16.87 19.33
CA LYS A 3 13.71 16.32 18.81
C LYS A 3 13.97 15.94 17.35
N GLU A 4 13.85 14.66 17.03
CA GLU A 4 13.95 14.19 15.64
C GLU A 4 12.86 14.88 14.82
N SER A 5 13.25 15.50 13.72
CA SER A 5 12.32 16.16 12.80
C SER A 5 11.46 15.12 12.09
N LEU A 6 10.19 15.46 11.86
CA LEU A 6 9.21 14.60 11.23
C LEU A 6 8.79 15.20 9.89
N ILE A 7 8.74 14.35 8.86
CA ILE A 7 8.11 14.69 7.59
C ILE A 7 6.64 14.32 7.72
N THR A 8 5.76 15.30 7.51
CA THR A 8 4.31 15.11 7.55
C THR A 8 3.69 15.37 6.20
N ARG A 9 2.71 14.53 5.84
CA ARG A 9 1.90 14.74 4.63
C ARG A 9 0.48 14.26 4.88
N THR A 10 -0.48 15.01 4.36
CA THR A 10 -1.86 14.54 4.26
C THR A 10 -1.93 13.50 3.15
N VAL A 11 -2.28 12.27 3.50
CA VAL A 11 -2.39 11.14 2.58
C VAL A 11 -3.81 10.60 2.65
N THR A 12 -4.40 10.41 1.49
CA THR A 12 -5.63 9.64 1.37
C THR A 12 -5.27 8.17 1.14
N THR A 13 -5.85 7.29 1.94
CA THR A 13 -5.69 5.83 1.84
C THR A 13 -7.04 5.18 1.61
N THR A 14 -7.06 4.14 0.81
CA THR A 14 -8.22 3.25 0.67
C THR A 14 -7.95 2.02 1.54
N ILE A 15 -8.86 1.73 2.46
CA ILE A 15 -8.83 0.52 3.27
C ILE A 15 -9.90 -0.42 2.71
N ALA A 16 -9.49 -1.60 2.26
CA ALA A 16 -10.36 -2.62 1.72
C ALA A 16 -10.38 -3.82 2.66
N ASP A 17 -11.57 -4.27 3.03
CA ASP A 17 -11.78 -5.57 3.68
C ASP A 17 -11.84 -6.63 2.59
N VAL A 18 -10.90 -7.56 2.64
CA VAL A 18 -10.67 -8.54 1.58
C VAL A 18 -10.80 -9.94 2.15
N TYR A 19 -11.63 -10.74 1.49
CA TYR A 19 -11.70 -12.17 1.73
C TYR A 19 -10.56 -12.87 0.98
N CYS A 20 -9.71 -13.53 1.75
CA CYS A 20 -8.55 -14.27 1.28
C CYS A 20 -8.72 -15.76 1.60
N VAL A 21 -8.11 -16.62 0.78
CA VAL A 21 -8.01 -18.05 1.08
C VAL A 21 -6.54 -18.44 1.13
N ASP A 22 -6.20 -19.18 2.19
CA ASP A 22 -4.93 -19.87 2.31
C ASP A 22 -5.05 -21.25 1.63
N ILE A 23 -4.16 -21.50 0.67
CA ILE A 23 -4.13 -22.69 -0.17
C ILE A 23 -3.70 -23.93 0.62
N ASP A 24 -2.82 -23.76 1.61
CA ASP A 24 -2.27 -24.87 2.39
C ASP A 24 -3.28 -25.33 3.46
N SER A 25 -3.86 -24.38 4.20
CA SER A 25 -4.86 -24.68 5.23
C SER A 25 -6.26 -24.90 4.67
N LYS A 26 -6.54 -24.40 3.45
CA LYS A 26 -7.88 -24.32 2.83
C LYS A 26 -8.88 -23.51 3.64
N GLU A 27 -8.38 -22.67 4.55
CA GLU A 27 -9.21 -21.78 5.36
C GLU A 27 -9.31 -20.40 4.70
N GLY A 28 -10.52 -19.85 4.71
CA GLY A 28 -10.76 -18.47 4.29
C GLY A 28 -10.70 -17.53 5.49
N PHE A 29 -10.11 -16.36 5.30
CA PHE A 29 -10.00 -15.33 6.32
C PHE A 29 -10.16 -13.94 5.72
N ASN A 30 -10.61 -13.00 6.55
CA ASN A 30 -10.77 -11.60 6.19
C ASN A 30 -9.56 -10.80 6.65
N THR A 31 -9.11 -9.86 5.83
CA THR A 31 -8.00 -8.97 6.19
C THR A 31 -8.20 -7.56 5.63
N ASP A 32 -7.83 -6.57 6.44
CA ASP A 32 -7.84 -5.16 6.05
C ASP A 32 -6.54 -4.83 5.30
N VAL A 33 -6.68 -4.47 4.02
CA VAL A 33 -5.56 -4.04 3.16
C VAL A 33 -5.59 -2.53 3.04
N ILE A 34 -4.48 -1.87 3.39
CA ILE A 34 -4.34 -0.41 3.34
C ILE A 34 -3.53 -0.05 2.09
N LEU A 35 -4.17 0.61 1.13
CA LEU A 35 -3.56 1.03 -0.12
C LEU A 35 -3.49 2.56 -0.23
N PRO A 36 -2.43 3.11 -0.84
CA PRO A 36 -2.30 4.55 -1.04
C PRO A 36 -3.25 5.05 -2.15
N GLY A 37 -3.86 6.20 -1.92
CA GLY A 37 -4.70 6.90 -2.89
C GLY A 37 -6.16 6.45 -2.89
N LYS A 38 -6.86 6.86 -3.95
CA LYS A 38 -8.27 6.53 -4.23
C LYS A 38 -8.36 5.73 -5.53
N TYR A 39 -9.30 4.79 -5.58
CA TYR A 39 -9.51 3.92 -6.74
C TYR A 39 -10.84 4.26 -7.43
N LYS A 40 -10.78 4.46 -8.75
CA LYS A 40 -11.96 4.86 -9.55
C LYS A 40 -12.93 3.71 -9.81
N SER A 41 -12.46 2.48 -9.79
CA SER A 41 -13.25 1.27 -10.00
C SER A 41 -12.84 0.17 -9.04
N ASP A 42 -13.78 -0.73 -8.73
CA ASP A 42 -13.53 -1.87 -7.85
C ASP A 42 -12.56 -2.86 -8.48
N GLU A 43 -12.56 -2.99 -9.81
CA GLU A 43 -11.57 -3.79 -10.54
C GLU A 43 -10.14 -3.24 -10.36
N ALA A 44 -9.97 -1.91 -10.37
CA ALA A 44 -8.67 -1.30 -10.16
C ALA A 44 -8.18 -1.49 -8.71
N LEU A 45 -9.10 -1.42 -7.75
CA LEU A 45 -8.82 -1.71 -6.34
C LEU A 45 -8.44 -3.18 -6.16
N PHE A 46 -9.19 -4.11 -6.74
CA PHE A 46 -8.95 -5.54 -6.64
C PHE A 46 -7.58 -5.93 -7.20
N LYS A 47 -7.19 -5.39 -8.36
CA LYS A 47 -5.85 -5.62 -8.92
C LYS A 47 -4.73 -5.11 -8.01
N ALA A 48 -4.94 -3.99 -7.33
CA ALA A 48 -3.97 -3.46 -6.38
C ALA A 48 -3.89 -4.30 -5.10
N VAL A 49 -5.05 -4.77 -4.61
CA VAL A 49 -5.13 -5.72 -3.49
C VAL A 49 -4.40 -7.02 -3.82
N GLN A 50 -4.64 -7.61 -4.99
CA GLN A 50 -3.96 -8.83 -5.43
C GLN A 50 -2.44 -8.64 -5.45
N LYS A 51 -1.94 -7.53 -5.99
CA LYS A 51 -0.49 -7.23 -5.95
C LYS A 51 0.09 -7.11 -4.55
N SER A 52 -0.73 -6.74 -3.57
CA SER A 52 -0.29 -6.53 -2.18
C SER A 52 -0.40 -7.79 -1.32
N VAL A 53 -1.34 -8.69 -1.61
CA VAL A 53 -1.71 -9.81 -0.73
C VAL A 53 -1.45 -11.17 -1.37
N ASP A 54 -1.48 -11.28 -2.69
CA ASP A 54 -1.27 -12.57 -3.36
C ASP A 54 0.16 -13.04 -3.14
N THR A 55 0.26 -14.17 -2.46
CA THR A 55 1.49 -14.95 -2.31
C THR A 55 1.29 -16.32 -2.95
N PRO A 56 2.29 -17.21 -2.94
CA PRO A 56 2.08 -18.61 -3.35
C PRO A 56 1.03 -19.34 -2.51
N ASN A 57 0.87 -18.95 -1.24
CA ASN A 57 0.02 -19.65 -0.28
C ASN A 57 -1.29 -18.90 0.01
N VAL A 58 -1.35 -17.59 -0.20
CA VAL A 58 -2.56 -16.79 0.06
C VAL A 58 -3.03 -16.13 -1.22
N LYS A 59 -4.34 -16.18 -1.48
CA LYS A 59 -4.99 -15.52 -2.63
C LYS A 59 -6.17 -14.66 -2.20
N ALA A 60 -6.24 -13.44 -2.72
CA ALA A 60 -7.41 -12.59 -2.59
C ALA A 60 -8.53 -13.03 -3.55
N LEU A 61 -9.75 -13.21 -3.02
CA LEU A 61 -10.92 -13.65 -3.78
C LEU A 61 -11.92 -12.53 -4.05
N SER A 62 -12.24 -11.74 -3.04
CA SER A 62 -13.22 -10.67 -3.16
C SER A 62 -12.98 -9.55 -2.16
N ILE A 63 -13.41 -8.34 -2.53
CA ILE A 63 -13.50 -7.20 -1.62
C ILE A 63 -14.90 -7.19 -1.04
N GLU A 64 -15.02 -7.29 0.29
CA GLU A 64 -16.31 -7.23 0.99
C GLU A 64 -16.72 -5.79 1.27
N SER A 65 -15.76 -4.95 1.64
CA SER A 65 -16.02 -3.54 1.90
C SER A 65 -14.81 -2.67 1.54
N LYS A 66 -15.07 -1.38 1.31
CA LYS A 66 -14.04 -0.38 1.13
C LYS A 66 -14.40 0.90 1.83
N ARG A 67 -13.41 1.57 2.40
CA ARG A 67 -13.52 2.91 2.97
C ARG A 67 -12.32 3.77 2.59
N GLU A 68 -12.56 5.05 2.40
CA GLU A 68 -11.50 6.03 2.16
C GLU A 68 -11.26 6.83 3.43
N GLU A 69 -10.01 6.96 3.83
CA GLU A 69 -9.61 7.78 4.97
C GLU A 69 -8.58 8.80 4.51
N THR A 70 -8.76 10.06 4.90
CA THR A 70 -7.76 11.11 4.69
C THR A 70 -7.25 11.57 6.04
N ALA A 71 -5.97 11.30 6.29
CA ALA A 71 -5.32 11.60 7.56
C ALA A 71 -3.93 12.20 7.34
N ILE A 72 -3.46 12.96 8.34
CA ILE A 72 -2.07 13.42 8.39
C ILE A 72 -1.22 12.25 8.87
N ARG A 73 -0.29 11.80 8.04
CA ARG A 73 0.70 10.79 8.42
C ARG A 73 2.07 11.43 8.60
N ALA A 74 2.82 10.92 9.56
CA ALA A 74 4.16 11.38 9.90
C ALA A 74 5.16 10.22 9.75
N VAL A 75 6.34 10.55 9.23
CA VAL A 75 7.47 9.63 9.15
C VAL A 75 8.72 10.34 9.68
N LYS A 76 9.63 9.56 10.27
CA LYS A 76 10.93 10.08 10.69
C LYS A 76 11.76 10.46 9.47
N GLU A 77 12.51 11.56 9.56
CA GLU A 77 13.42 11.97 8.47
C GLU A 77 14.45 10.90 8.13
N SER A 78 14.99 10.20 9.14
CA SER A 78 15.91 9.07 8.96
C SER A 78 15.31 7.98 8.07
N TRP A 79 14.14 7.47 8.44
CA TRP A 79 13.44 6.44 7.67
C TRP A 79 13.07 6.92 6.27
N PHE A 80 12.67 8.18 6.11
CA PHE A 80 12.37 8.74 4.80
C PHE A 80 13.59 8.75 3.89
N ILE A 81 14.76 9.16 4.40
CA ILE A 81 16.01 9.16 3.61
C ILE A 81 16.37 7.73 3.18
N ASP A 82 16.24 6.75 4.08
CA ASP A 82 16.59 5.36 3.80
C ASP A 82 15.64 4.68 2.78
N ASN A 83 14.38 5.11 2.73
CA ASN A 83 13.32 4.48 1.91
C ASN A 83 12.84 5.39 0.76
N SER A 84 13.61 6.41 0.41
CA SER A 84 13.30 7.31 -0.72
C SER A 84 14.46 7.41 -1.70
N PHE A 85 14.16 7.90 -2.88
CA PHE A 85 15.13 8.12 -3.94
C PHE A 85 15.19 9.60 -4.32
N ILE A 86 16.38 10.06 -4.71
CA ILE A 86 16.60 11.44 -5.11
C ILE A 86 16.00 11.66 -6.50
N ILE A 87 15.09 12.62 -6.62
CA ILE A 87 14.54 13.06 -7.89
C ILE A 87 15.15 14.39 -8.34
N THR A 88 15.46 14.53 -9.62
CA THR A 88 15.88 15.81 -10.24
C THR A 88 14.71 16.42 -11.02
N ARG A 89 14.56 17.75 -10.98
CA ARG A 89 13.53 18.44 -11.76
C ARG A 89 13.86 18.32 -13.25
N GLY A 90 13.17 17.43 -13.97
CA GLY A 90 13.28 17.31 -15.43
C GLY A 90 13.33 15.89 -15.98
N SER A 91 13.60 14.87 -15.16
CA SER A 91 13.47 13.47 -15.60
C SER A 91 11.99 13.07 -15.59
N LYS A 92 11.45 12.71 -16.76
CA LYS A 92 10.11 12.12 -16.85
C LYS A 92 10.13 10.80 -16.06
N ASN A 93 9.25 10.71 -15.06
CA ASN A 93 8.96 9.56 -14.21
C ASN A 93 9.37 8.20 -14.81
N THR A 94 10.49 7.66 -14.34
CA THR A 94 10.80 6.22 -14.38
C THR A 94 10.70 5.74 -12.93
N ALA A 95 9.47 5.57 -12.47
CA ALA A 95 9.16 5.01 -11.14
C ALA A 95 8.45 3.66 -11.33
N THR A 96 9.01 2.79 -12.16
CA THR A 96 8.37 1.52 -12.52
C THR A 96 9.23 0.27 -12.35
N GLU A 97 10.49 0.33 -11.88
CA GLU A 97 11.36 -0.88 -11.96
C GLU A 97 12.12 -1.31 -10.69
N GLU A 98 12.03 -0.61 -9.55
CA GLU A 98 12.88 -0.97 -8.37
C GLU A 98 12.13 -1.54 -7.15
N ALA A 99 10.80 -1.69 -7.20
CA ALA A 99 10.02 -2.23 -6.06
C ALA A 99 9.84 -3.76 -6.08
N GLU A 100 10.40 -4.48 -7.06
CA GLU A 100 10.27 -5.96 -7.16
C GLU A 100 11.44 -6.73 -6.54
N ASN A 101 12.42 -6.06 -5.92
CA ASN A 101 13.59 -6.72 -5.30
C ASN A 101 13.81 -6.34 -3.83
N LEU A 102 12.78 -6.45 -2.99
CA LEU A 102 12.96 -6.54 -1.53
C LEU A 102 11.93 -7.46 -0.88
#